data_AF-A0A5R8P3K5-F1
#
_entry.id   AF-A0A5R8P3K5-F1
#
_cell.length_a   1.000
_cell.length_b   1.000
_cell.length_c   1.000
_cell.angle_alpha   90.00
_cell.angle_beta   90.00
_cell.angle_gamma   90.00
#
_symmetry.space_group_name_H-M   'P 1'
#
loop_
_entity.id
_entity.type
_entity.pdbx_description
1 polymer ?
#
loop_
_entity_poly.entity_id
_entity_poly.type
_entity_poly.pdbx_seq_one_letter_code
_entity_poly.pdbx_strand_id
1 'polypeptide(L)'
;MRIVMAGIAWTGLYVASKVVYALEGRLGVTGGPQVSPNSYDAYGPGEVALAQWGNVASGVVIMAILLAGRIRFTRRLPYLVVLWLHGACTAVAAVGAVGMTGGALLTGRGGAVFGAYCAVWAVLLFLATRDVRRRHHARRPLGEPKSGGRASARHQRIGGARER
;
A
#
# COMPACT_ATOMS: atom_id res chain seq x y z
N MET A 1 12.75 -4.77 -4.48
CA MET A 1 13.23 -3.38 -4.73
C MET A 1 12.65 -2.84 -6.02
N ARG A 2 12.79 -3.54 -7.15
CA ARG A 2 12.21 -3.14 -8.46
C ARG A 2 10.72 -2.74 -8.40
N ILE A 3 9.87 -3.54 -7.75
CA ILE A 3 8.42 -3.25 -7.63
C ILE A 3 8.13 -1.95 -6.88
N VAL A 4 8.83 -1.69 -5.77
CA VAL A 4 8.66 -0.46 -4.99
C VAL A 4 9.09 0.76 -5.78
N MET A 5 10.24 0.69 -6.46
CA MET A 5 10.72 1.78 -7.32
C MET A 5 9.79 2.02 -8.51
N ALA A 6 9.26 0.95 -9.13
CA ALA A 6 8.25 1.08 -10.17
C ALA A 6 6.97 1.74 -9.63
N GLY A 7 6.51 1.34 -8.45
CA GLY A 7 5.37 1.98 -7.77
C GLY A 7 5.60 3.46 -7.48
N ILE A 8 6.81 3.83 -7.02
CA ILE A 8 7.18 5.22 -6.77
C ILE A 8 7.24 6.01 -8.08
N ALA A 9 7.91 5.50 -9.10
CA ALA A 9 7.99 6.15 -10.41
C ALA A 9 6.60 6.33 -11.03
N TRP A 10 5.76 5.30 -10.98
CA TRP A 10 4.37 5.35 -11.45
C TRP A 10 3.57 6.41 -10.70
N THR A 11 3.62 6.41 -9.37
CA THR A 11 2.97 7.43 -8.52
C THR A 11 3.52 8.84 -8.82
N GLY A 12 4.79 8.94 -9.21
CA GLY A 12 5.45 10.18 -9.59
C GLY A 12 4.83 10.84 -10.81
N LEU A 13 4.41 10.04 -11.79
CA LEU A 13 3.70 10.55 -12.96
C LEU A 13 2.36 11.19 -12.55
N TYR A 14 1.62 10.58 -11.63
CA TYR A 14 0.39 11.17 -11.08
C TYR A 14 0.67 12.45 -10.31
N VAL A 15 1.69 12.46 -9.44
CA VAL A 15 2.09 13.66 -8.69
C VAL A 15 2.45 14.80 -9.64
N ALA A 16 3.28 14.54 -10.65
CA ALA A 16 3.66 15.53 -11.65
C ALA A 16 2.43 16.08 -12.39
N SER A 17 1.51 15.20 -12.83
CA SER A 17 0.24 15.63 -13.41
C SER A 17 -0.55 16.52 -12.45
N LYS A 18 -0.61 16.19 -11.16
CA LYS A 18 -1.38 16.97 -10.19
C LYS A 18 -0.75 18.32 -9.87
N VAL A 19 0.57 18.42 -9.87
CA VAL A 19 1.29 19.70 -9.76
C VAL A 19 0.90 20.61 -10.93
N VAL A 20 0.94 20.13 -12.17
CA VAL A 20 0.55 20.93 -13.35
C VAL A 20 -0.90 21.45 -13.20
N TYR A 21 -1.84 20.58 -12.84
CA TYR A 21 -3.25 20.97 -12.65
C TYR A 21 -3.43 21.97 -11.48
N ALA A 22 -2.62 21.85 -10.41
CA ALA A 22 -2.65 22.78 -9.30
C ALA A 22 -2.16 24.18 -9.72
N LEU A 23 -1.06 24.24 -10.47
CA LEU A 23 -0.49 25.48 -10.99
C LEU A 23 -1.42 26.16 -12.00
N GLU A 24 -2.12 25.38 -12.82
CA GLU A 24 -3.10 25.88 -13.79
C GLU A 24 -4.47 26.19 -13.17
N GLY A 25 -4.70 25.86 -11.89
CA GLY A 25 -6.01 26.03 -11.25
C GLY A 25 -7.12 25.20 -11.89
N ARG A 26 -6.77 24.03 -12.46
CA ARG A 26 -7.71 23.18 -13.21
C ARG A 26 -8.13 21.96 -12.41
N LEU A 27 -9.38 21.57 -12.57
CA LEU A 27 -9.90 20.30 -12.10
C LEU A 27 -9.55 19.17 -13.07
N GLY A 28 -9.52 17.94 -12.54
CA GLY A 28 -9.29 16.73 -13.32
C GLY A 28 -7.91 16.11 -13.12
N VAL A 29 -7.54 15.23 -14.05
CA VAL A 29 -6.30 14.46 -14.07
C VAL A 29 -5.99 14.04 -15.50
N THR A 30 -4.71 13.90 -15.84
CA THR A 30 -4.30 13.44 -17.18
C THR A 30 -4.93 12.08 -17.51
N GLY A 31 -5.58 11.99 -18.68
CA GLY A 31 -6.29 10.78 -19.12
C GLY A 31 -7.57 10.46 -18.34
N GLY A 32 -8.00 11.35 -17.44
CA GLY A 32 -9.21 11.25 -16.65
C GLY A 32 -10.49 11.53 -17.44
N PRO A 33 -11.67 11.40 -16.80
CA PRO A 33 -12.94 11.77 -17.41
C PRO A 33 -12.98 13.28 -17.72
N GLN A 34 -13.83 13.68 -18.67
CA GLN A 34 -14.03 15.10 -18.93
C GLN A 34 -14.63 15.79 -17.68
N VAL A 35 -14.10 16.97 -17.37
CA VAL A 35 -14.62 17.81 -16.28
C VAL A 35 -15.53 18.86 -16.87
N SER A 36 -16.79 18.91 -16.41
CA SER A 36 -17.73 19.93 -16.83
C SER A 36 -17.40 21.28 -16.18
N PRO A 37 -17.72 22.42 -16.83
CA PRO A 37 -17.56 23.74 -16.22
C PRO A 37 -18.29 23.87 -14.88
N ASN A 38 -19.50 23.30 -14.77
CA ASN A 38 -20.30 23.33 -13.54
C ASN A 38 -19.62 22.61 -12.35
N SER A 39 -18.60 21.78 -12.60
CA SER A 39 -17.83 21.14 -11.52
C SER A 39 -17.02 22.16 -10.71
N TYR A 40 -16.76 23.35 -11.27
CA TYR A 40 -16.03 24.43 -10.61
C TYR A 40 -16.92 25.22 -9.64
N ASP A 41 -18.24 25.17 -9.80
CA ASP A 41 -19.19 25.90 -8.94
C ASP A 41 -19.14 25.41 -7.47
N ALA A 42 -18.60 24.20 -7.24
CA ALA A 42 -18.37 23.64 -5.92
C ALA A 42 -17.13 24.21 -5.20
N TYR A 43 -16.36 25.08 -5.86
CA TYR A 43 -15.08 25.59 -5.37
C TYR A 43 -15.07 27.13 -5.31
N GLY A 44 -14.63 27.67 -4.18
CA GLY A 44 -14.31 29.08 -4.02
C GLY A 44 -12.98 29.48 -4.69
N PRO A 45 -12.64 30.78 -4.68
CA PRO A 45 -11.38 31.28 -5.23
C PRO A 45 -10.16 30.54 -4.66
N GLY A 46 -9.34 29.95 -5.55
CA GLY A 46 -8.13 29.21 -5.16
C GLY A 46 -8.33 27.80 -4.61
N GLU A 47 -9.57 27.39 -4.32
CA GLU A 47 -9.85 26.07 -3.72
C GLU A 47 -9.57 24.90 -4.67
N VAL A 48 -9.70 25.11 -5.99
CA VAL A 48 -9.33 24.11 -7.00
C VAL A 48 -7.83 23.79 -6.89
N ALA A 49 -6.98 24.81 -6.83
CA ALA A 49 -5.55 24.62 -6.69
C ALA A 49 -5.23 23.88 -5.37
N LEU A 50 -5.88 24.27 -4.27
CA LEU A 50 -5.73 23.61 -2.97
C LEU A 50 -6.12 22.12 -3.04
N ALA A 51 -7.24 21.80 -3.69
CA ALA A 51 -7.68 20.42 -3.87
C ALA A 51 -6.66 19.59 -4.68
N GLN A 52 -6.04 20.19 -5.70
CA GLN A 52 -5.00 19.53 -6.48
C GLN A 52 -3.69 19.36 -5.68
N TRP A 53 -3.32 20.33 -4.84
CA TRP A 53 -2.21 20.15 -3.88
C TRP A 53 -2.50 19.05 -2.85
N GLY A 54 -3.74 18.89 -2.42
CA GLY A 54 -4.16 17.74 -1.60
C GLY A 54 -3.93 16.39 -2.31
N ASN A 55 -4.20 16.33 -3.62
CA ASN A 55 -3.90 15.16 -4.43
C ASN A 55 -2.39 14.91 -4.59
N VAL A 56 -1.57 15.97 -4.72
CA VAL A 56 -0.10 15.87 -4.70
C VAL A 56 0.38 15.28 -3.37
N ALA A 57 -0.09 15.83 -2.25
CA ALA A 57 0.27 15.36 -0.91
C ALA A 57 -0.12 13.88 -0.71
N SER A 58 -1.29 13.48 -1.20
CA SER A 58 -1.74 12.08 -1.18
C SER A 58 -0.79 11.15 -1.95
N GLY A 59 -0.35 11.57 -3.14
CA GLY A 59 0.64 10.82 -3.92
C GLY A 59 1.98 10.69 -3.20
N VAL A 60 2.47 11.76 -2.56
CA VAL A 60 3.70 11.73 -1.74
C VAL A 60 3.56 10.79 -0.54
N VAL A 61 2.41 10.79 0.14
CA VAL A 61 2.12 9.86 1.25
C VAL A 61 2.17 8.41 0.76
N ILE A 62 1.61 8.11 -0.43
CA ILE A 62 1.65 6.76 -1.00
C ILE A 62 3.09 6.33 -1.30
N MET A 63 3.94 7.22 -1.83
CA MET A 63 5.37 6.93 -2.00
C MET A 63 6.06 6.65 -0.66
N ALA A 64 5.75 7.43 0.38
CA ALA A 64 6.29 7.21 1.72
C ALA A 64 5.84 5.86 2.30
N ILE A 65 4.59 5.45 2.09
CA ILE A 65 4.08 4.12 2.47
C ILE A 65 4.85 3.02 1.74
N LEU A 66 5.03 3.14 0.42
CA LEU A 66 5.81 2.20 -0.39
C LEU A 66 7.25 2.05 0.14
N LEU A 67 7.89 3.17 0.52
CA LEU A 67 9.22 3.17 1.14
C LEU A 67 9.20 2.56 2.54
N ALA A 68 8.18 2.84 3.35
CA ALA A 68 8.04 2.25 4.70
C ALA A 68 7.96 0.72 4.64
N GLY A 69 7.38 0.15 3.58
CA GLY A 69 7.40 -1.30 3.30
C GLY A 69 8.82 -1.89 3.12
N ARG A 70 9.86 -1.07 3.06
CA ARG A 70 11.27 -1.50 3.02
C ARG A 70 11.90 -1.64 4.41
N ILE A 71 11.31 -1.01 5.42
CA ILE A 71 11.84 -1.02 6.79
C ILE A 71 11.81 -2.44 7.36
N ARG A 72 12.82 -2.76 8.18
CA ARG A 72 12.84 -4.00 8.95
C ARG A 72 12.00 -3.80 10.21
N PHE A 73 10.86 -4.48 10.29
CA PHE A 73 10.00 -4.42 11.47
C PHE A 73 10.44 -5.46 12.49
N THR A 74 10.81 -5.01 13.69
CA THR A 74 11.07 -5.88 14.85
C THR A 74 9.82 -6.13 15.69
N ARG A 75 8.84 -5.21 15.64
CA ARG A 75 7.57 -5.30 16.36
C ARG A 75 6.42 -5.60 15.39
N ARG A 76 5.42 -6.35 15.88
CA ARG A 76 4.24 -6.74 15.09
C ARG A 76 3.35 -5.56 14.70
N LEU A 77 3.17 -4.58 15.59
CA LEU A 77 2.29 -3.43 15.35
C LEU A 77 2.72 -2.56 14.14
N PRO A 78 3.95 -2.03 14.05
CA PRO A 78 4.35 -1.20 12.91
C PRO A 78 4.34 -1.97 11.59
N TYR A 79 4.65 -3.27 11.61
CA TYR A 79 4.47 -4.15 10.46
C TYR A 79 3.01 -4.20 9.99
N LEU A 80 2.07 -4.44 10.92
CA LEU A 80 0.65 -4.51 10.59
C LEU A 80 0.13 -3.16 10.07
N VAL A 81 0.53 -2.04 10.65
CA VAL A 81 0.15 -0.70 10.19
C VAL A 81 0.58 -0.49 8.74
N VAL A 82 1.87 -0.74 8.43
CA VAL A 82 2.37 -0.57 7.05
C VAL A 82 1.69 -1.53 6.08
N LEU A 83 1.40 -2.76 6.51
CA LEU A 83 0.69 -3.73 5.70
C LEU A 83 -0.75 -3.28 5.39
N TRP A 84 -1.46 -2.77 6.40
CA TRP A 84 -2.81 -2.22 6.25
C TRP A 84 -2.82 -1.00 5.34
N LEU A 85 -1.86 -0.08 5.50
CA LEU A 85 -1.75 1.11 4.64
C LEU A 85 -1.53 0.72 3.18
N HIS A 86 -0.64 -0.24 2.88
CA HIS A 86 -0.49 -0.73 1.51
C HIS A 86 -1.78 -1.38 0.98
N GLY A 87 -2.46 -2.17 1.81
CA GLY A 87 -3.72 -2.80 1.46
C GLY A 87 -4.81 -1.79 1.14
N ALA A 88 -4.94 -0.75 1.96
CA ALA A 88 -5.88 0.35 1.76
C ALA A 88 -5.59 1.11 0.46
N CYS A 89 -4.33 1.49 0.20
CA CYS A 89 -3.94 2.13 -1.06
C CYS A 89 -4.25 1.23 -2.27
N THR A 90 -4.00 -0.08 -2.15
CA THR A 90 -4.31 -1.06 -3.20
C THR A 90 -5.81 -1.08 -3.49
N ALA A 91 -6.65 -1.13 -2.45
CA ALA A 91 -8.09 -1.16 -2.59
C ALA A 91 -8.63 0.12 -3.24
N VAL A 92 -8.16 1.30 -2.79
CA VAL A 92 -8.53 2.60 -3.37
C VAL A 92 -8.15 2.66 -4.85
N ALA A 93 -6.93 2.24 -5.21
CA ALA A 93 -6.49 2.20 -6.61
C ALA A 93 -7.35 1.24 -7.46
N ALA A 94 -7.71 0.07 -6.92
CA ALA A 94 -8.57 -0.89 -7.60
C ALA A 94 -9.99 -0.34 -7.82
N VAL A 95 -10.57 0.31 -6.82
CA VAL A 95 -11.87 1.00 -6.94
C VAL A 95 -11.78 2.11 -8.00
N GLY A 96 -10.70 2.90 -7.99
CA GLY A 96 -10.44 3.91 -9.02
C GLY A 96 -10.36 3.30 -10.43
N ALA A 97 -9.69 2.16 -10.58
CA ALA A 97 -9.58 1.45 -11.85
C ALA A 97 -10.95 1.01 -12.38
N VAL A 98 -11.74 0.35 -11.53
CA VAL A 98 -13.08 -0.14 -11.88
C VAL A 98 -14.02 1.04 -12.17
N GLY A 99 -14.06 2.04 -11.30
CA GLY A 99 -14.98 3.18 -11.45
C GLY A 99 -14.67 4.06 -12.66
N MET A 100 -13.40 4.26 -12.99
CA MET A 100 -13.00 5.07 -14.14
C MET A 100 -13.17 4.31 -15.46
N THR A 101 -12.76 3.05 -15.50
CA THR A 101 -12.92 2.22 -16.71
C THR A 101 -14.39 1.89 -16.95
N GLY A 102 -15.11 1.48 -15.91
CA GLY A 102 -16.55 1.24 -15.98
C GLY A 102 -17.31 2.50 -16.35
N GLY A 103 -16.98 3.66 -15.75
CA GLY A 103 -17.56 4.94 -16.15
C GLY A 103 -17.31 5.29 -17.62
N ALA A 104 -16.09 5.07 -18.11
CA ALA A 104 -15.77 5.31 -19.51
C ALA A 104 -16.59 4.42 -20.46
N LEU A 105 -16.75 3.13 -20.14
CA LEU A 105 -17.47 2.16 -20.95
C LEU A 105 -18.99 2.33 -20.90
N LEU A 106 -19.53 2.65 -19.72
CA LEU A 106 -20.97 2.67 -19.48
C LEU A 106 -21.61 4.03 -19.73
N THR A 107 -20.87 5.14 -19.55
CA THR A 107 -21.45 6.49 -19.66
C THR A 107 -20.75 7.39 -20.66
N GLY A 108 -19.68 6.92 -21.32
CA GLY A 108 -18.97 7.67 -22.36
C GLY A 108 -18.21 8.91 -21.86
N ARG A 109 -18.19 9.18 -20.55
CA ARG A 109 -17.56 10.37 -19.92
C ARG A 109 -16.02 10.42 -19.99
N GLY A 110 -15.41 9.51 -20.75
CA GLY A 110 -13.96 9.30 -20.78
C GLY A 110 -13.39 8.72 -19.46
N GLY A 111 -12.06 8.74 -19.35
CA GLY A 111 -11.36 8.26 -18.14
C GLY A 111 -10.79 6.85 -18.21
N ALA A 112 -10.93 6.13 -19.34
CA ALA A 112 -10.38 4.78 -19.49
C ALA A 112 -8.85 4.74 -19.33
N VAL A 113 -8.14 5.76 -19.83
CA VAL A 113 -6.68 5.86 -19.69
C VAL A 113 -6.29 6.00 -18.21
N PHE A 114 -6.96 6.88 -17.47
CA PHE A 114 -6.73 6.99 -16.03
C PHE A 114 -7.19 5.75 -15.25
N GLY A 115 -8.24 5.05 -15.72
CA GLY A 115 -8.65 3.75 -15.19
C GLY A 115 -7.56 2.69 -15.35
N ALA A 116 -6.95 2.60 -16.53
CA ALA A 116 -5.80 1.73 -16.77
C ALA A 116 -4.59 2.12 -15.90
N TYR A 117 -4.34 3.42 -15.73
CA TYR A 117 -3.32 3.93 -14.82
C TYR A 117 -3.55 3.45 -13.38
N CYS A 118 -4.78 3.56 -12.89
CA CYS A 118 -5.17 3.06 -11.57
C CYS A 118 -5.05 1.54 -11.46
N ALA A 119 -5.32 0.78 -12.53
CA ALA A 119 -5.18 -0.68 -12.54
C ALA A 119 -3.71 -1.10 -12.36
N VAL A 120 -2.79 -0.48 -13.12
CA VAL A 120 -1.35 -0.71 -12.97
C VAL A 120 -0.90 -0.33 -11.56
N TRP A 121 -1.39 0.79 -11.05
CA TRP A 121 -1.08 1.26 -9.69
C TRP A 121 -1.53 0.26 -8.62
N ALA A 122 -2.74 -0.28 -8.73
CA ALA A 122 -3.27 -1.31 -7.84
C ALA A 122 -2.41 -2.58 -7.87
N VAL A 123 -2.00 -3.04 -9.06
CA VAL A 123 -1.12 -4.21 -9.19
C VAL A 123 0.23 -3.98 -8.53
N LEU A 124 0.86 -2.82 -8.74
CA LEU A 124 2.14 -2.49 -8.12
C LEU A 124 2.05 -2.43 -6.59
N LEU A 125 0.99 -1.81 -6.05
CA LEU A 125 0.73 -1.73 -4.61
C LEU A 125 0.44 -3.12 -4.02
N PHE A 126 -0.32 -3.96 -4.71
CA PHE A 126 -0.59 -5.33 -4.29
C PHE A 126 0.69 -6.17 -4.25
N LEU A 127 1.53 -6.08 -5.29
CA LEU A 127 2.81 -6.78 -5.35
C LEU A 127 3.77 -6.28 -4.26
N ALA A 128 3.80 -4.97 -3.97
CA ALA A 128 4.55 -4.40 -2.86
C ALA A 128 4.05 -4.95 -1.51
N THR A 129 2.73 -5.00 -1.31
CA THR A 129 2.09 -5.61 -0.12
C THR A 129 2.53 -7.06 0.06
N ARG A 130 2.50 -7.86 -1.01
CA ARG A 130 2.91 -9.27 -1.00
C ARG A 130 4.40 -9.41 -0.67
N ASP A 131 5.24 -8.54 -1.22
CA ASP A 131 6.68 -8.51 -0.91
C ASP A 131 6.95 -8.17 0.56
N VAL A 132 6.22 -7.20 1.15
CA VAL A 132 6.28 -6.89 2.59
C VAL A 132 5.93 -8.13 3.44
N ARG A 133 4.82 -8.81 3.13
CA ARG A 133 4.40 -10.04 3.83
C ARG A 133 5.46 -11.14 3.72
N ARG A 134 5.92 -11.43 2.50
CA ARG A 134 6.94 -12.46 2.25
C ARG A 134 8.21 -12.20 3.04
N ARG A 135 8.71 -10.96 3.02
CA ARG A 135 9.92 -10.57 3.74
C ARG A 135 9.76 -10.66 5.26
N HIS A 136 8.59 -10.38 5.80
CA HIS A 136 8.33 -10.53 7.23
C HIS A 136 8.26 -12.02 7.63
N HIS A 137 7.61 -12.87 6.84
CA HIS A 137 7.52 -14.31 7.12
C HIS A 137 8.85 -15.05 7.00
N ALA A 138 9.65 -14.76 5.97
CA ALA A 138 10.98 -15.36 5.79
C ALA A 138 11.97 -15.02 6.93
N ARG A 139 11.66 -13.99 7.72
CA ARG A 139 12.51 -13.48 8.80
C ARG A 139 12.01 -13.84 10.19
N ARG A 140 10.79 -14.36 10.31
CA ARG A 140 10.38 -15.02 11.55
C ARG A 140 11.22 -16.30 11.60
N PRO A 141 12.10 -16.48 12.60
CA PRO A 141 12.68 -17.79 12.85
C PRO A 141 11.51 -18.76 12.93
N LEU A 142 11.58 -19.87 12.20
CA LEU A 142 10.78 -21.05 12.57
C LEU A 142 10.98 -21.19 14.07
N GLY A 143 9.91 -21.01 14.84
CA GLY A 143 9.98 -21.11 16.29
C GLY A 143 10.74 -22.37 16.64
N GLU A 144 11.62 -22.25 17.63
CA GLU A 144 12.35 -23.35 18.24
C GLU A 144 11.50 -24.63 18.22
N PRO A 145 12.10 -25.80 17.92
CA PRO A 145 11.40 -27.05 18.19
C PRO A 145 10.95 -26.96 19.65
N LYS A 146 9.64 -26.95 19.88
CA LYS A 146 9.08 -27.13 21.22
C LYS A 146 9.80 -28.34 21.77
N SER A 147 10.66 -28.14 22.76
CA SER A 147 11.25 -29.20 23.57
C SER A 147 10.11 -29.79 24.41
N GLY A 148 9.22 -30.50 23.72
CA GLY A 148 8.27 -31.44 24.29
C GLY A 148 9.05 -32.65 24.76
N GLY A 149 9.86 -32.46 25.80
CA GLY A 149 10.56 -33.50 26.52
C GLY A 149 10.38 -33.20 27.99
N ARG A 150 9.18 -33.48 28.52
CA ARG A 150 9.01 -33.69 29.96
C ARG A 150 10.03 -34.75 30.34
N ALA A 151 11.15 -34.35 30.95
CA ALA A 151 11.97 -35.24 31.73
C ALA A 151 11.05 -35.78 32.84
N SER A 152 10.59 -37.02 32.66
CA SER A 152 9.87 -37.74 33.69
C SER A 152 10.83 -37.88 34.86
N ALA A 153 10.52 -37.18 35.95
CA ALA A 153 11.14 -37.38 37.24
C ALA A 153 10.90 -38.83 37.68
N ARG A 154 11.79 -39.75 37.31
CA ARG A 154 11.84 -41.07 37.91
C ARG A 154 12.74 -40.99 39.13
N HIS A 155 12.11 -40.63 40.25
CA HIS A 155 12.49 -41.11 41.57
C HIS A 155 12.83 -42.61 41.47
N GLN A 156 14.11 -42.96 41.60
CA GLN A 156 14.50 -44.31 41.97
C GLN A 156 15.21 -44.22 43.32
N ARG A 157 14.50 -44.77 44.31
CA ARG A 157 14.85 -44.87 45.72
C ARG A 157 16.24 -45.50 45.93
N ILE A 158 16.92 -44.91 46.89
CA ILE A 158 17.87 -45.45 47.86
C ILE A 158 17.72 -46.97 48.09
N GLY A 159 18.86 -47.68 48.09
CA GLY A 159 18.99 -48.98 48.77
C GLY A 159 20.19 -49.79 48.29
N GLY A 160 21.28 -49.80 49.06
CA GLY A 160 22.37 -50.77 48.85
C GLY A 160 23.71 -50.39 49.44
N ALA A 161 23.82 -50.34 50.77
CA ALA A 161 25.09 -50.47 51.46
C ALA A 161 25.55 -51.94 51.43
N ARG A 162 26.82 -52.19 51.07
CA ARG A 162 27.75 -53.20 51.66
C ARG A 162 29.08 -53.17 50.90
N GLU A 163 30.18 -52.87 51.60
CA GLU A 163 31.24 -53.82 52.01
C GLU A 163 31.95 -54.46 50.78
N ARG A 164 33.25 -54.32 50.53
CA ARG A 164 34.44 -54.19 51.39
C ARG A 164 35.55 -53.42 50.68
#